data_AF-A0A2N0B3M7-F1
#
_entry.id   AF-A0A2N0B3M7-F1
#
_cell.length_a   1.000
_cell.length_b   1.000
_cell.length_c   1.000
_cell.angle_alpha   90.00
_cell.angle_beta   90.00
_cell.angle_gamma   90.00
#
_symmetry.space_group_name_H-M   'P 1'
#
loop_
_entity.id
_entity.type
_entity.pdbx_description
1 polymer ?
#
loop_
_entity_poly.entity_id
_entity_poly.type
_entity_poly.pdbx_seq_one_letter_code
_entity_poly.pdbx_strand_id
1 'polypeptide(L)'
;MAVSILLLVTSIYGHGDHKHGAERKVDKKEAIQIASKGVANLVSKKEKIDGVELDSSWNNTDNVSKTIHKKGDGYFIVQLANRKLVKSLYILISDDGEIYDANFSGIFKNLKE
;
A
#
# COMPACT_ATOMS: atom_id res chain seq x y z
N MET A 1 13.00 15.34 45.17
CA MET A 1 12.27 14.39 44.31
C MET A 1 12.56 14.78 42.87
N ALA A 2 13.36 13.99 42.16
CA ALA A 2 13.70 14.25 40.76
C ALA A 2 12.78 13.39 39.89
N VAL A 3 11.95 14.02 39.07
CA VAL A 3 11.11 13.34 38.08
C VAL A 3 11.91 13.26 36.78
N SER A 4 12.48 12.08 36.50
CA SER A 4 13.04 11.77 35.19
C SER A 4 11.90 11.43 34.24
N ILE A 5 11.59 12.33 33.31
CA ILE A 5 10.76 12.02 32.14
C ILE A 5 11.68 11.45 31.07
N LEU A 6 11.62 10.14 30.88
CA LEU A 6 12.25 9.46 29.75
C LEU A 6 11.32 9.56 28.54
N LEU A 7 11.52 10.58 27.71
CA LEU A 7 10.88 10.67 26.39
C LEU A 7 11.65 9.78 25.40
N LEU A 8 11.24 8.53 25.28
CA LEU A 8 11.60 7.66 24.16
C LEU A 8 10.68 8.01 22.97
N VAL A 9 11.12 8.94 22.13
CA VAL A 9 10.52 9.13 20.80
C VAL A 9 11.28 8.27 19.80
N THR A 10 10.73 7.11 19.46
CA THR A 10 11.15 6.37 18.28
C THR A 10 10.29 6.82 17.11
N SER A 11 10.86 7.61 16.20
CA SER A 11 10.34 7.75 14.84
C SER A 11 11.52 7.82 13.90
N ILE A 12 12.06 6.64 13.60
CA ILE A 12 12.97 6.43 12.48
C ILE A 12 12.10 5.97 11.32
N TYR A 13 11.45 6.91 10.63
CA TYR A 13 10.97 6.65 9.28
C TYR A 13 11.92 7.34 8.30
N GLY A 14 12.71 6.51 7.65
CA GLY A 14 13.73 6.91 6.70
C GLY A 14 13.15 7.30 5.34
N HIS A 15 13.78 8.31 4.77
CA HIS A 15 13.91 8.63 3.35
C HIS A 15 12.63 8.91 2.53
N GLY A 16 12.37 10.20 2.33
CA GLY A 16 11.57 10.76 1.25
C GLY A 16 11.40 12.26 1.47
N ASP A 17 12.08 13.08 0.68
CA ASP A 17 11.94 14.53 0.66
C ASP A 17 10.49 14.92 0.29
N HIS A 18 9.59 14.97 1.27
CA HIS A 18 8.24 15.50 1.12
C HIS A 18 7.88 16.32 2.36
N LYS A 19 7.64 17.60 2.10
CA LYS A 19 7.52 18.69 3.06
C LYS A 19 6.50 18.41 4.17
N HIS A 20 6.89 18.67 5.41
CA HIS A 20 5.96 18.91 6.51
C HIS A 20 5.21 20.22 6.26
N GLY A 21 3.88 20.16 6.12
CA GLY A 21 3.01 21.35 6.06
C GLY A 21 1.79 21.14 5.16
N ALA A 22 0.63 20.97 5.78
CA ALA A 22 -0.65 20.50 5.24
C ALA A 22 -0.68 18.99 4.93
N GLU A 23 -1.76 18.31 5.35
CA GLU A 23 -2.09 16.92 5.03
C GLU A 23 -2.22 16.77 3.51
N ARG A 24 -1.10 16.61 2.81
CA ARG A 24 -1.11 16.52 1.36
C ARG A 24 -1.65 15.16 0.97
N LYS A 25 -2.84 15.16 0.38
CA LYS A 25 -3.43 13.96 -0.19
C LYS A 25 -2.53 13.37 -1.27
N VAL A 26 -2.39 12.04 -1.28
CA VAL A 26 -1.67 11.30 -2.30
C VAL A 26 -2.41 11.37 -3.63
N ASP A 27 -1.64 11.48 -4.71
CA ASP A 27 -2.20 11.40 -6.06
C ASP A 27 -2.21 9.96 -6.60
N LYS A 28 -2.73 9.76 -7.81
CA LYS A 28 -2.79 8.43 -8.45
C LYS A 28 -1.42 7.79 -8.64
N LYS A 29 -0.38 8.58 -8.95
CA LYS A 29 0.97 8.06 -9.20
C LYS A 29 1.58 7.59 -7.87
N GLU A 30 1.39 8.38 -6.82
CA GLU A 30 1.85 8.04 -5.48
C GLU A 30 1.12 6.83 -4.91
N ALA A 31 -0.20 6.71 -5.09
CA ALA A 31 -0.95 5.51 -4.71
C ALA A 31 -0.38 4.24 -5.39
N ILE A 32 -0.03 4.31 -6.68
CA ILE A 32 0.63 3.18 -7.38
C ILE A 32 2.01 2.86 -6.78
N GLN A 33 2.78 3.86 -6.39
CA GLN A 33 4.08 3.67 -5.75
C GLN A 33 3.95 3.05 -4.36
N ILE A 34 2.98 3.51 -3.57
CA ILE A 34 2.66 2.96 -2.25
C ILE A 34 2.22 1.50 -2.39
N ALA A 35 1.29 1.19 -3.31
CA ALA A 35 0.87 -0.18 -3.60
C ALA A 35 2.06 -1.07 -3.97
N SER A 36 2.97 -0.56 -4.79
CA SER A 36 4.18 -1.30 -5.21
C SER A 36 5.08 -1.65 -4.02
N LYS A 37 5.32 -0.69 -3.13
CA LYS A 37 6.12 -0.91 -1.91
C LYS A 37 5.41 -1.86 -0.96
N GLY A 38 4.10 -1.72 -0.79
CA GLY A 38 3.27 -2.61 0.00
C GLY A 38 3.37 -4.06 -0.46
N VAL A 39 3.23 -4.31 -1.76
CA VAL A 39 3.37 -5.67 -2.33
C VAL A 39 4.78 -6.23 -2.14
N ALA A 40 5.82 -5.42 -2.34
CA ALA A 40 7.19 -5.84 -2.07
C ALA A 40 7.40 -6.26 -0.60
N ASN A 41 6.78 -5.53 0.33
CA ASN A 41 6.80 -5.87 1.76
C ASN A 41 6.03 -7.17 2.05
N LEU A 42 4.84 -7.36 1.48
CA LEU A 42 4.05 -8.59 1.62
C LEU A 42 4.84 -9.82 1.16
N VAL A 43 5.47 -9.74 -0.03
CA VAL A 43 6.34 -10.80 -0.56
C VAL A 43 7.52 -11.07 0.38
N SER A 44 8.21 -10.01 0.83
CA SER A 44 9.40 -10.16 1.67
C SER A 44 9.09 -10.81 3.02
N LYS A 45 7.93 -10.49 3.59
CA LYS A 45 7.46 -11.04 4.87
C LYS A 45 6.72 -12.38 4.73
N LYS A 46 6.48 -12.85 3.50
CA LYS A 46 5.65 -14.02 3.22
C LYS A 46 4.24 -13.90 3.83
N GLU A 47 3.71 -12.67 3.86
CA GLU A 47 2.36 -12.43 4.33
C GLU A 47 1.36 -13.10 3.37
N LYS A 48 0.32 -13.71 3.95
CA LYS A 48 -0.72 -14.40 3.20
C LYS A 48 -1.91 -13.50 2.99
N ILE A 49 -2.29 -13.31 1.74
CA ILE A 49 -3.53 -12.62 1.35
C ILE A 49 -4.55 -13.68 1.00
N ASP A 50 -5.73 -13.67 1.64
CA ASP A 50 -6.75 -14.71 1.46
C ASP A 50 -6.18 -16.14 1.61
N GLY A 51 -5.21 -16.34 2.50
CA GLY A 51 -4.51 -17.62 2.70
C GLY A 51 -3.43 -17.97 1.67
N VAL A 52 -3.20 -17.13 0.67
CA VAL A 52 -2.20 -17.32 -0.41
C VAL A 52 -0.99 -16.43 -0.17
N GLU A 53 0.19 -17.03 -0.11
CA GLU A 53 1.48 -16.30 -0.08
C GLU A 53 1.81 -15.75 -1.48
N LEU A 54 2.31 -14.51 -1.53
CA LEU A 54 2.74 -13.89 -2.78
C LEU A 54 4.18 -14.29 -3.11
N ASP A 55 4.41 -14.89 -4.29
CA ASP A 55 5.75 -15.22 -4.75
C ASP A 55 6.53 -13.99 -5.28
N SER A 56 7.82 -14.19 -5.60
CA SER A 56 8.69 -13.12 -6.10
C SER A 56 8.28 -12.54 -7.46
N SER A 57 7.41 -13.20 -8.23
CA SER A 57 6.95 -12.68 -9.52
C SER A 57 6.09 -11.42 -9.37
N TRP A 58 5.49 -11.20 -8.19
CA TRP A 58 4.76 -9.97 -7.86
C TRP A 58 5.63 -8.71 -7.80
N ASN A 59 6.95 -8.86 -7.66
CA ASN A 59 7.91 -7.75 -7.67
C ASN A 59 8.54 -7.51 -9.05
N ASN A 60 8.25 -8.36 -10.04
CA ASN A 60 8.83 -8.25 -11.37
C ASN A 60 7.98 -7.29 -12.23
N THR A 61 8.58 -6.16 -12.62
CA THR A 61 7.92 -5.11 -13.42
C THR A 61 7.54 -5.55 -14.83
N ASP A 62 8.20 -6.56 -15.40
CA ASP A 62 7.87 -7.09 -16.73
C ASP A 62 6.61 -7.96 -16.68
N ASN A 63 6.36 -8.60 -15.52
CA ASN A 63 5.21 -9.47 -15.30
C ASN A 63 4.00 -8.73 -14.71
N VAL A 64 4.23 -7.63 -14.01
CA VAL A 64 3.21 -6.94 -13.22
C VAL A 64 2.93 -5.54 -13.73
N SER A 65 1.74 -5.37 -14.34
CA SER A 65 1.22 -4.04 -14.67
C SER A 65 0.42 -3.47 -13.49
N LYS A 66 0.48 -2.15 -13.29
CA LYS A 66 -0.13 -1.47 -12.15
C LYS A 66 -1.02 -0.33 -12.62
N THR A 67 -2.25 -0.27 -12.13
CA THR A 67 -3.24 0.72 -12.55
C THR A 67 -4.14 1.13 -11.37
N ILE A 68 -4.73 2.33 -11.45
CA ILE A 68 -5.84 2.69 -10.56
C ILE A 68 -7.07 1.93 -11.03
N HIS A 69 -7.57 1.03 -10.19
CA HIS A 69 -8.82 0.31 -10.43
C HIS A 69 -10.04 1.19 -10.11
N LYS A 70 -10.01 1.86 -8.95
CA LYS A 70 -11.03 2.82 -8.51
C LYS A 70 -10.38 3.97 -7.76
N LYS A 71 -10.95 5.16 -7.90
CA LYS A 71 -10.77 6.29 -6.99
C LYS A 71 -12.13 6.60 -6.40
N GLY A 72 -12.25 6.62 -5.08
CA GLY A 72 -13.45 7.11 -4.40
C GLY A 72 -13.14 8.36 -3.58
N ASP A 73 -14.10 8.79 -2.77
CA ASP A 73 -13.86 9.86 -1.81
C ASP A 73 -12.99 9.37 -0.65
N GLY A 74 -11.76 9.87 -0.58
CA GLY A 74 -10.82 9.52 0.48
C GLY A 74 -9.96 8.28 0.24
N TYR A 75 -10.01 7.65 -0.94
CA TYR A 75 -9.20 6.44 -1.20
C TYR A 75 -8.95 6.12 -2.68
N PHE A 76 -8.01 5.21 -2.89
CA PHE A 76 -7.69 4.53 -4.14
C PHE A 76 -7.74 3.02 -3.95
N ILE A 77 -8.20 2.31 -4.96
CA ILE A 77 -7.96 0.88 -5.13
C ILE A 77 -6.97 0.73 -6.29
N VAL A 78 -5.79 0.18 -6.00
CA VAL A 78 -4.75 -0.06 -7.00
C VAL A 78 -4.77 -1.53 -7.39
N GLN A 79 -4.86 -1.81 -8.69
CA GLN A 79 -4.73 -3.16 -9.23
C GLN A 79 -3.28 -3.40 -9.64
N LEU A 80 -2.75 -4.54 -9.22
CA LEU A 80 -1.52 -5.14 -9.74
C LEU A 80 -1.90 -6.42 -10.48
N ALA A 81 -1.79 -6.41 -11.80
CA ALA A 81 -2.09 -7.57 -12.63
C ALA A 81 -0.80 -8.31 -12.98
N ASN A 82 -0.65 -9.53 -12.46
CA ASN A 82 0.46 -10.42 -12.71
C ASN A 82 0.13 -11.36 -13.87
N ARG A 83 0.76 -11.14 -15.03
CA ARG A 83 0.51 -11.89 -16.26
C ARG A 83 1.04 -13.32 -16.20
N LYS A 84 2.12 -13.56 -15.44
CA LYS A 84 2.68 -14.91 -15.25
C LYS A 84 1.70 -15.82 -14.52
N LEU A 85 1.00 -15.28 -13.52
CA LEU A 85 0.04 -16.03 -12.71
C LEU A 85 -1.41 -15.90 -13.20
N VAL A 86 -1.66 -15.06 -14.22
CA VAL A 86 -3.00 -14.68 -14.71
C VAL A 86 -3.91 -14.26 -13.55
N LYS A 87 -3.36 -13.47 -12.61
CA LYS A 87 -4.03 -13.06 -11.36
C LYS A 87 -3.87 -11.58 -11.13
N SER A 88 -4.86 -10.97 -10.46
CA SER A 88 -4.79 -9.57 -10.03
C SER A 88 -4.90 -9.48 -8.52
N LEU A 89 -4.05 -8.64 -7.93
CA LEU A 89 -4.10 -8.25 -6.52
C LEU A 89 -4.57 -6.79 -6.46
N TYR A 90 -5.46 -6.50 -5.52
CA TYR A 90 -6.00 -5.17 -5.30
C TYR A 90 -5.59 -4.68 -3.93
N ILE A 91 -5.08 -3.46 -3.86
CA ILE A 91 -4.64 -2.81 -2.63
C ILE A 91 -5.54 -1.59 -2.38
N LEU A 92 -6.16 -1.54 -1.21
CA LEU A 92 -6.93 -0.38 -0.74
C LEU A 92 -5.99 0.59 -0.01
N ILE A 93 -5.97 1.84 -0.48
CA ILE A 93 -5.08 2.89 0.02
C ILE A 93 -5.91 4.14 0.30
N SER A 94 -5.82 4.76 1.48
CA SER A 94 -6.43 6.07 1.71
C SER A 94 -5.79 7.17 0.87
N ASP A 95 -6.47 8.30 0.78
CA ASP A 95 -5.94 9.50 0.17
C ASP A 95 -4.84 10.18 1.00
N ASP A 96 -4.51 9.74 2.21
CA ASP A 96 -3.30 10.12 2.95
C ASP A 96 -2.13 9.13 2.75
N GLY A 97 -2.37 7.99 2.08
CA GLY A 97 -1.36 7.01 1.72
C GLY A 97 -1.23 5.79 2.62
N GLU A 98 -2.09 5.60 3.61
CA GLU A 98 -2.12 4.35 4.41
C GLU A 98 -2.68 3.18 3.59
N ILE A 99 -2.11 1.98 3.77
CA ILE A 99 -2.64 0.73 3.18
C ILE A 99 -3.56 0.08 4.22
N TYR A 100 -4.84 -0.08 3.88
CA TYR A 100 -5.81 -0.71 4.79
C TYR A 100 -5.98 -2.20 4.59
N ASP A 101 -6.04 -2.64 3.33
CA ASP A 101 -6.39 -4.02 3.01
C ASP A 101 -5.91 -4.42 1.62
N ALA A 102 -5.83 -5.72 1.38
CA ALA A 102 -5.49 -6.32 0.10
C ALA A 102 -6.29 -7.60 -0.15
N ASN A 103 -6.79 -7.79 -1.38
CA ASN A 103 -7.47 -9.03 -1.75
C ASN A 103 -7.37 -9.31 -3.26
N PHE A 104 -7.79 -10.50 -3.68
CA PHE A 104 -7.78 -10.89 -5.11
C PHE A 104 -9.10 -10.62 -5.86
N SER A 105 -10.14 -10.16 -5.16
CA SER A 105 -11.47 -9.94 -5.74
C SER A 105 -11.67 -8.52 -6.30
N GLY A 106 -10.92 -7.54 -5.78
CA GLY A 106 -11.14 -6.11 -6.05
C GLY A 106 -12.33 -5.51 -5.33
N ILE A 107 -13.08 -6.32 -4.57
CA ILE A 107 -14.24 -5.89 -3.82
C ILE A 107 -13.82 -5.58 -2.39
N PHE A 108 -14.12 -4.37 -1.94
CA PHE A 108 -13.95 -3.92 -0.56
C PHE A 108 -15.31 -3.41 -0.08
N LYS A 109 -15.77 -3.90 1.07
CA LYS A 109 -17.10 -3.57 1.60
C LYS A 109 -17.04 -2.28 2.39
N ASN A 110 -18.19 -1.60 2.51
CA ASN A 110 -18.38 -0.41 3.33
C ASN A 110 -17.48 0.79 2.94
N LEU A 111 -17.10 0.88 1.67
CA LEU A 111 -16.42 2.07 1.15
C LEU A 111 -17.44 3.17 0.82
N LYS A 112 -17.06 4.42 1.09
CA LYS A 112 -17.79 5.59 0.57
C LYS A 112 -17.67 5.61 -0.95
N GLU A 113 -18.69 6.07 -1.66
CA GLU A 113 -18.62 6.20 -3.13
C GLU A 113 -17.97 7.50 -3.57
#